data_AF-A0A1V2A412-F1
#
_entry.id   AF-A0A1V2A412-F1
#
_cell.length_a   1.000
_cell.length_b   1.000
_cell.length_c   1.000
_cell.angle_alpha   90.00
_cell.angle_beta   90.00
_cell.angle_gamma   90.00
#
_symmetry.space_group_name_H-M   'P 1'
#
loop_
_entity.id
_entity.type
_entity.pdbx_description
1 polymer ?
#
loop_
_entity_poly.entity_id
_entity_poly.type
_entity_poly.pdbx_seq_one_letter_code
_entity_poly.pdbx_strand_id
1 'polypeptide(L)'
;MAQAIRKIKKEVPNQKEEQDQATAEIMKELSNNKDAVIAAIQLMKGMQEMGIYDAVRGMLDNRTEVGAIAIQQMNQPAMHNVIKNGMSGVKFLGALQPGQMDTIMAGVGLGLKRLSETGQQVEKQSIWKMRKRLQSPEIRAAMTTMIDFMEGMGEAFLKNRNKSQ
;
A
#
# COMPACT_ATOMS: atom_id res chain seq x y z
N MET A 1 65.53 -33.68 -23.38
CA MET A 1 65.48 -33.46 -21.91
C MET A 1 64.79 -32.12 -21.67
N ALA A 2 63.60 -32.11 -21.07
CA ALA A 2 62.85 -30.88 -20.81
C ALA A 2 63.11 -30.40 -19.37
N GLN A 3 63.46 -29.13 -19.20
CA GLN A 3 63.71 -28.53 -17.89
C GLN A 3 62.37 -28.25 -17.18
N ALA A 4 62.30 -28.61 -15.90
CA ALA A 4 61.10 -28.47 -15.10
C ALA A 4 60.78 -27.00 -14.82
N ILE A 5 59.55 -26.59 -15.15
CA ILE A 5 58.98 -25.28 -14.79
C ILE A 5 58.85 -25.22 -13.27
N ARG A 6 59.80 -24.56 -12.60
CA ARG A 6 59.79 -24.31 -11.16
C ARG A 6 59.41 -22.86 -10.91
N LYS A 7 58.09 -22.61 -10.79
CA LYS A 7 57.44 -21.56 -9.97
C LYS A 7 56.10 -21.21 -10.61
N ILE A 8 55.04 -21.84 -10.14
CA ILE A 8 53.70 -21.29 -10.26
C ILE A 8 53.61 -20.22 -9.17
N LYS A 9 53.74 -18.94 -9.57
CA LYS A 9 53.53 -17.80 -8.67
C LYS A 9 52.01 -17.68 -8.50
N LYS A 10 51.48 -18.32 -7.46
CA LYS A 10 50.07 -18.19 -7.08
C LYS A 10 49.90 -16.77 -6.55
N GLU A 11 49.28 -15.89 -7.34
CA GLU A 11 48.85 -14.57 -6.86
C GLU A 11 47.87 -14.82 -5.71
N VAL A 12 48.36 -14.61 -4.50
CA VAL A 12 47.53 -14.55 -3.30
C VAL A 12 46.81 -13.20 -3.40
N PRO A 13 45.46 -13.18 -3.43
CA PRO A 13 44.73 -11.93 -3.57
C PRO A 13 45.12 -11.01 -2.41
N ASN A 14 45.60 -9.82 -2.78
CA ASN A 14 45.94 -8.77 -1.86
C ASN A 14 44.63 -8.31 -1.23
N GLN A 15 44.38 -8.60 0.05
CA GLN A 15 43.13 -8.25 0.76
C GLN A 15 42.69 -6.79 0.55
N LYS A 16 43.67 -5.92 0.26
CA LYS A 16 43.47 -4.51 -0.06
C LYS A 16 42.78 -4.29 -1.41
N GLU A 17 43.17 -5.04 -2.44
CA GLU A 17 42.55 -4.97 -3.78
C GLU A 17 41.14 -5.57 -3.80
N GLU A 18 40.88 -6.62 -3.03
CA GLU A 18 39.53 -7.18 -2.85
C GLU A 18 38.61 -6.20 -2.11
N GLN A 19 39.12 -5.51 -1.07
CA GLN A 19 38.36 -4.47 -0.37
C GLN A 19 38.08 -3.26 -1.26
N ASP A 20 39.06 -2.83 -2.06
CA ASP A 20 38.90 -1.70 -2.97
C ASP A 20 37.87 -2.04 -4.07
N GLN A 21 37.90 -3.26 -4.60
CA GLN A 21 36.90 -3.74 -5.58
C GLN A 21 35.50 -3.87 -4.99
N ALA A 22 35.36 -4.47 -3.80
CA ALA A 22 34.07 -4.59 -3.12
C ALA A 22 33.47 -3.22 -2.79
N THR A 23 34.31 -2.27 -2.37
CA THR A 23 33.87 -0.89 -2.09
C THR A 23 33.43 -0.20 -3.38
N ALA A 24 34.17 -0.37 -4.47
CA ALA A 24 33.81 0.19 -5.77
C ALA A 24 32.50 -0.40 -6.33
N GLU A 25 32.27 -1.71 -6.18
CA GLU A 25 31.01 -2.35 -6.57
C GLU A 25 29.83 -1.84 -5.74
N ILE A 26 29.96 -1.79 -4.42
CA ILE A 26 28.91 -1.25 -3.55
C ILE A 26 28.61 0.21 -3.90
N MET A 27 29.65 1.02 -4.15
CA MET A 27 29.48 2.43 -4.48
C MET A 27 28.83 2.63 -5.85
N LYS A 28 29.12 1.75 -6.81
CA LYS A 28 28.46 1.72 -8.12
C LYS A 28 26.99 1.33 -7.99
N GLU A 29 26.68 0.29 -7.22
CA GLU A 29 25.31 -0.20 -7.03
C GLU A 29 24.45 0.82 -6.27
N LEU A 30 25.01 1.47 -5.26
CA LEU A 30 24.36 2.57 -4.53
C LEU A 30 24.14 3.80 -5.41
N SER A 31 25.09 4.12 -6.30
CA SER A 31 24.97 5.24 -7.23
C SER A 31 23.93 4.99 -8.33
N ASN A 32 23.86 3.76 -8.84
CA ASN A 32 22.84 3.37 -9.83
C ASN A 32 21.44 3.35 -9.21
N ASN A 33 21.33 3.04 -7.93
CA ASN A 33 20.06 2.98 -7.19
C ASN A 33 19.88 4.17 -6.24
N LYS A 34 20.49 5.32 -6.55
CA LYS A 34 20.56 6.50 -5.67
C LYS A 34 19.19 6.89 -5.10
N ASP A 35 18.15 6.95 -5.92
CA ASP A 35 16.83 7.37 -5.48
C ASP A 35 16.19 6.37 -4.52
N ALA A 36 16.35 5.07 -4.77
CA ALA A 36 15.87 4.00 -3.89
C ALA A 36 16.63 4.00 -2.55
N VAL A 37 17.94 4.23 -2.59
CA VAL A 37 18.79 4.35 -1.40
C VAL A 37 18.39 5.57 -0.56
N ILE A 38 18.18 6.72 -1.20
CA ILE A 38 17.73 7.94 -0.51
C ILE A 38 16.34 7.73 0.08
N ALA A 39 15.41 7.10 -0.65
CA ALA A 39 14.07 6.79 -0.15
C ALA A 39 14.11 5.82 1.04
N ALA A 40 14.96 4.78 0.99
CA ALA A 40 15.16 3.86 2.10
C ALA A 40 15.75 4.56 3.33
N ILE A 41 16.72 5.46 3.13
CA ILE A 41 17.29 6.27 4.22
C ILE A 41 16.24 7.21 4.82
N GLN A 42 15.39 7.84 4.00
CA GLN A 42 14.30 8.67 4.50
C GLN A 42 13.26 7.87 5.27
N LEU A 43 12.92 6.66 4.80
CA LEU A 43 12.03 5.75 5.51
C LEU A 43 12.63 5.32 6.86
N MET A 44 13.90 4.93 6.88
CA MET A 44 14.61 4.59 8.12
C MET A 44 14.69 5.77 9.09
N LYS A 45 14.93 6.99 8.59
CA LYS A 45 14.89 8.22 9.40
C LYS A 45 13.50 8.48 9.97
N GLY A 46 12.44 8.36 9.16
CA GLY A 46 11.07 8.51 9.62
C GLY A 46 10.71 7.48 10.70
N MET A 47 11.16 6.22 10.54
CA MET A 47 10.98 5.18 11.55
C MET A 47 11.75 5.46 12.85
N GLN A 48 12.95 6.02 12.74
CA GLN A 48 13.75 6.43 13.90
C GLN A 48 13.12 7.61 14.64
N GLU A 49 12.63 8.62 13.93
CA GLU A 49 11.94 9.79 14.50
C GLU A 49 10.61 9.41 15.18
N MET A 50 9.91 8.41 14.67
CA MET A 50 8.69 7.86 15.29
C MET A 50 8.96 6.92 16.48
N GLY A 51 10.24 6.68 16.86
CA GLY A 51 10.60 5.76 17.94
C GLY A 51 10.32 4.29 17.64
N ILE A 52 10.04 3.95 16.36
CA ILE A 52 9.72 2.58 15.93
C ILE A 52 10.95 1.68 16.11
N TYR A 53 12.15 2.22 15.91
CA TYR A 53 13.38 1.43 16.08
C TYR A 53 13.54 0.94 17.53
N ASP A 54 13.27 1.81 18.51
CA ASP A 54 13.34 1.46 19.93
C ASP A 54 12.20 0.52 20.34
N ALA A 55 11.01 0.69 19.76
CA ALA A 55 9.89 -0.23 19.95
C ALA A 55 10.18 -1.63 19.38
N VAL A 56 10.75 -1.71 18.17
CA VAL A 56 11.15 -2.98 17.53
C VAL A 56 12.27 -3.66 18.32
N ARG A 57 13.25 -2.89 18.80
CA ARG A 57 14.33 -3.42 19.64
C ARG A 57 13.82 -3.91 20.98
N GLY A 58 12.96 -3.14 21.66
CA GLY A 58 12.32 -3.55 22.90
C GLY A 58 11.41 -4.78 22.75
N MET A 59 10.78 -4.94 21.58
CA MET A 59 10.01 -6.14 21.23
C MET A 59 10.91 -7.36 20.98
N LEU A 60 12.05 -7.20 20.31
CA LEU A 60 13.03 -8.26 20.05
C LEU A 60 13.77 -8.73 21.31
N ASP A 61 14.08 -7.80 22.21
CA ASP A 61 14.71 -8.10 23.50
C ASP A 61 13.73 -8.83 24.43
N ASN A 62 12.43 -8.49 24.38
CA ASN A 62 11.36 -9.15 25.16
C ASN A 62 10.54 -10.17 24.34
N ARG A 63 11.15 -10.76 23.30
CA ARG A 63 10.50 -11.65 22.31
C ARG A 63 9.63 -12.76 22.89
N THR A 64 10.00 -13.34 24.03
CA THR A 64 9.30 -14.46 24.66
C THR A 64 8.07 -14.02 25.46
N GLU A 65 8.15 -12.94 26.23
CA GLU A 65 7.02 -12.42 27.01
C GLU A 65 6.01 -11.69 26.13
N VAL A 66 6.48 -10.82 25.24
CA VAL A 66 5.60 -10.09 24.32
C VAL A 66 4.96 -11.02 23.31
N GLY A 67 5.71 -12.02 22.82
CA GLY A 67 5.19 -13.03 21.89
C GLY A 67 4.11 -13.91 22.51
N ALA A 68 4.30 -14.38 23.74
CA ALA A 68 3.30 -15.22 24.42
C ALA A 68 1.99 -14.46 24.70
N ILE A 69 2.09 -13.22 25.18
CA ILE A 69 0.92 -12.36 25.45
C ILE A 69 0.21 -11.99 24.14
N ALA A 70 0.96 -11.65 23.08
CA ALA A 70 0.41 -11.33 21.78
C ALA A 70 -0.33 -12.53 21.16
N ILE A 71 0.25 -13.73 21.20
CA ILE A 71 -0.41 -14.96 20.71
C ILE A 71 -1.67 -15.25 21.51
N GLN A 72 -1.63 -15.10 22.84
CA GLN A 72 -2.77 -15.37 23.70
C GLN A 72 -3.91 -14.34 23.50
N GLN A 73 -3.58 -13.07 23.26
CA GLN A 73 -4.54 -12.03 22.87
C GLN A 73 -5.09 -12.24 21.45
N MET A 74 -4.26 -12.72 20.52
CA MET A 74 -4.66 -13.01 19.15
C MET A 74 -5.54 -14.26 19.06
N ASN A 75 -5.41 -15.19 20.00
CA ASN A 75 -6.28 -16.36 20.13
C ASN A 75 -7.63 -16.03 20.81
N GLN A 76 -7.86 -14.77 21.22
CA GLN A 76 -9.17 -14.37 21.71
C GLN A 76 -10.20 -14.37 20.57
N PRO A 77 -11.46 -14.78 20.82
CA PRO A 77 -12.52 -14.80 19.81
C PRO A 77 -12.73 -13.44 19.12
N ALA A 78 -12.53 -12.34 19.86
CA ALA A 78 -12.60 -10.99 19.34
C ALA A 78 -11.56 -10.73 18.23
N MET A 79 -10.34 -11.24 18.40
CA MET A 79 -9.25 -11.08 17.43
C MET A 79 -9.41 -11.99 16.22
N HIS A 80 -10.06 -13.14 16.38
CA HIS A 80 -10.40 -14.03 15.28
C HIS A 80 -11.30 -13.34 14.23
N ASN A 81 -12.29 -12.58 14.69
CA ASN A 81 -13.18 -11.82 13.80
C ASN A 81 -12.45 -10.66 13.11
N VAL A 82 -11.57 -9.96 13.83
CA VAL A 82 -10.74 -8.89 13.24
C VAL A 82 -9.83 -9.44 12.15
N ILE A 83 -9.13 -10.54 12.41
CA ILE A 83 -8.25 -11.19 11.44
C ILE A 83 -9.05 -11.67 10.22
N LYS A 84 -10.18 -12.35 10.45
CA LYS A 84 -11.06 -12.85 9.38
C LYS A 84 -11.60 -11.71 8.51
N ASN A 85 -12.07 -10.63 9.13
CA ASN A 85 -12.58 -9.46 8.43
C ASN A 85 -11.46 -8.70 7.71
N GLY A 86 -10.30 -8.56 8.33
CA GLY A 86 -9.11 -7.94 7.74
C GLY A 86 -8.63 -8.68 6.50
N MET A 87 -8.47 -10.00 6.56
CA MET A 87 -8.14 -10.81 5.39
C MET A 87 -9.21 -10.72 4.30
N SER A 88 -10.49 -10.68 4.68
CA SER A 88 -11.58 -10.50 3.71
C SER A 88 -11.53 -9.12 3.05
N GLY A 89 -11.15 -8.08 3.81
CA GLY A 89 -10.92 -6.73 3.29
C GLY A 89 -9.74 -6.68 2.30
N VAL A 90 -8.62 -7.33 2.63
CA VAL A 90 -7.47 -7.43 1.71
C VAL A 90 -7.85 -8.17 0.42
N LYS A 91 -8.59 -9.28 0.53
CA LYS A 91 -9.09 -10.02 -0.65
C LYS A 91 -10.03 -9.17 -1.49
N PHE A 92 -10.93 -8.41 -0.85
CA PHE A 92 -11.82 -7.50 -1.54
C PHE A 92 -11.03 -6.43 -2.31
N LEU A 93 -10.10 -5.74 -1.63
CA LEU A 93 -9.25 -4.73 -2.26
C LEU A 93 -8.41 -5.29 -3.42
N GLY A 94 -7.87 -6.51 -3.26
CA GLY A 94 -7.11 -7.19 -4.31
C GLY A 94 -7.97 -7.69 -5.48
N ALA A 95 -9.28 -7.87 -5.30
CA ALA A 95 -10.20 -8.27 -6.36
C ALA A 95 -10.73 -7.09 -7.18
N LEU A 96 -10.54 -5.84 -6.70
CA LEU A 96 -10.91 -4.65 -7.45
C LEU A 96 -9.96 -4.47 -8.65
N GLN A 97 -10.52 -4.23 -9.84
CA GLN A 97 -9.73 -3.89 -11.01
C GLN A 97 -9.12 -2.49 -10.82
N PRO A 98 -7.79 -2.29 -11.02
CA PRO A 98 -7.13 -1.00 -10.82
C PRO A 98 -7.81 0.17 -11.55
N GLY A 99 -8.19 -0.04 -12.83
CA GLY A 99 -8.82 1.03 -13.62
C GLY A 99 -10.22 1.46 -13.14
N GLN A 100 -10.98 0.56 -12.49
CA GLN A 100 -12.28 0.92 -11.90
C GLN A 100 -12.08 1.76 -10.63
N MET A 101 -11.08 1.39 -9.82
CA MET A 101 -10.71 2.12 -8.62
C MET A 101 -10.23 3.54 -8.94
N ASP A 102 -9.36 3.68 -9.95
CA ASP A 102 -8.87 4.98 -10.43
C ASP A 102 -10.01 5.90 -10.84
N THR A 103 -11.01 5.36 -11.55
CA THR A 103 -12.18 6.12 -12.00
C THR A 103 -13.03 6.61 -10.83
N ILE A 104 -13.26 5.76 -9.82
CA ILE A 104 -14.00 6.13 -8.60
C ILE A 104 -13.25 7.20 -7.82
N MET A 105 -11.93 7.03 -7.61
CA MET A 105 -11.10 7.99 -6.89
C MET A 105 -11.03 9.34 -7.60
N ALA A 106 -10.88 9.35 -8.93
CA ALA A 106 -10.93 10.56 -9.73
C ALA A 106 -12.30 11.25 -9.63
N GLY A 107 -13.39 10.48 -9.67
CA GLY A 107 -14.76 10.98 -9.49
C GLY A 107 -14.98 11.65 -8.13
N VAL A 108 -14.49 11.02 -7.05
CA VAL A 108 -14.53 11.60 -5.68
C VAL A 108 -13.72 12.89 -5.62
N GLY A 109 -12.49 12.90 -6.16
CA GLY A 109 -11.65 14.10 -6.20
C GLY A 109 -12.30 15.27 -6.95
N LEU A 110 -12.89 14.99 -8.11
CA LEU A 110 -13.65 15.98 -8.89
C LEU A 110 -14.89 16.48 -8.15
N GLY A 111 -15.58 15.61 -7.43
CA GLY A 111 -16.72 15.96 -6.58
C GLY A 111 -16.33 16.91 -5.44
N LEU A 112 -15.26 16.58 -4.71
CA LEU A 112 -14.71 17.43 -3.64
C LEU A 112 -14.28 18.81 -4.17
N LYS A 113 -13.64 18.85 -5.34
CA LYS A 113 -13.27 20.11 -6.00
C LYS A 113 -14.49 20.94 -6.39
N ARG A 114 -15.55 20.33 -6.95
CA ARG A 114 -16.80 21.04 -7.26
C ARG A 114 -17.51 21.56 -6.00
N LEU A 115 -17.44 20.80 -4.90
CA LEU A 115 -18.00 21.24 -3.61
C LEU A 115 -17.29 22.48 -3.07
N SER A 116 -15.95 22.51 -3.11
CA SER A 116 -15.18 23.67 -2.66
C SER A 116 -15.39 24.90 -3.54
N GLU A 117 -15.53 24.73 -4.86
CA GLU A 117 -15.83 25.81 -5.81
C GLU A 117 -17.26 26.35 -5.66
N THR A 118 -18.25 25.48 -5.41
CA THR A 118 -19.66 25.89 -5.24
C THR A 118 -19.87 26.62 -3.90
N GLY A 119 -19.13 26.26 -2.84
CA GLY A 119 -19.19 26.93 -1.55
C GLY A 119 -18.72 28.40 -1.57
N GLN A 120 -17.97 28.81 -2.61
CA GLN A 120 -17.49 30.18 -2.78
C GLN A 120 -18.47 31.09 -3.54
N GLN A 121 -19.49 30.53 -4.20
CA GLN A 121 -20.47 31.29 -4.97
C GLN A 121 -21.89 31.07 -4.44
N VAL A 122 -22.38 32.00 -3.62
CA VAL A 122 -23.76 32.05 -3.12
C VAL A 122 -24.70 32.58 -4.21
N GLU A 123 -24.62 32.03 -5.43
CA GLU A 123 -25.55 32.40 -6.49
C GLU A 123 -26.86 31.61 -6.28
N LYS A 124 -27.99 32.31 -6.09
CA LYS A 124 -29.31 31.67 -5.91
C LYS A 124 -29.61 30.74 -7.10
N GLN A 125 -29.53 29.43 -6.86
CA GLN A 125 -29.85 28.42 -7.86
C GLN A 125 -31.33 28.52 -8.21
N SER A 126 -31.65 29.01 -9.42
CA SER A 126 -33.03 29.00 -9.93
C SER A 126 -33.52 27.56 -10.11
N ILE A 127 -34.79 27.28 -9.74
CA ILE A 127 -35.47 25.97 -9.93
C ILE A 127 -35.26 25.43 -11.36
N TRP A 128 -35.24 26.32 -12.36
CA TRP A 128 -35.00 25.94 -13.75
C TRP A 128 -33.55 25.50 -14.04
N LYS A 129 -32.56 26.17 -13.44
CA LYS A 129 -31.15 25.75 -13.50
C LYS A 129 -30.99 24.36 -12.85
N MET A 130 -31.65 24.11 -11.73
CA MET A 130 -31.63 22.81 -11.04
C MET A 130 -32.22 21.69 -11.90
N ARG A 131 -33.36 21.91 -12.55
CA ARG A 131 -33.96 20.95 -13.48
C ARG A 131 -33.00 20.60 -14.64
N LYS A 132 -32.31 21.60 -15.20
CA LYS A 132 -31.31 21.38 -16.26
C LYS A 132 -30.11 20.56 -15.76
N ARG A 133 -29.64 20.83 -14.54
CA ARG A 133 -28.55 20.07 -13.92
C ARG A 133 -28.91 18.59 -13.74
N LEU A 134 -30.13 18.29 -13.25
CA LEU A 134 -30.60 16.90 -13.10
C LEU A 134 -30.66 16.12 -14.43
N GLN A 135 -30.82 16.83 -15.56
CA GLN A 135 -30.81 16.22 -16.89
C GLN A 135 -29.42 16.15 -17.53
N SER A 136 -28.38 16.65 -16.85
CA SER A 136 -27.02 16.64 -17.39
C SER A 136 -26.49 15.21 -17.53
N PRO A 137 -25.63 14.95 -18.53
CA PRO A 137 -25.06 13.62 -18.74
C PRO A 137 -24.26 13.13 -17.53
N GLU A 138 -23.59 14.03 -16.80
CA GLU A 138 -22.80 13.69 -15.62
C GLU A 138 -23.67 13.23 -14.44
N ILE A 139 -24.79 13.92 -14.16
CA ILE A 139 -25.70 13.52 -13.09
C ILE A 139 -26.38 12.18 -13.44
N ARG A 140 -26.78 12.00 -14.70
CA ARG A 140 -27.36 10.74 -15.18
C ARG A 140 -26.39 9.58 -15.00
N ALA A 141 -25.14 9.73 -15.44
CA ALA A 141 -24.12 8.69 -15.27
C ALA A 141 -23.93 8.30 -13.79
N ALA A 142 -23.81 9.29 -12.90
CA ALA A 142 -23.67 9.02 -11.46
C ALA A 142 -24.89 8.33 -10.84
N MET A 143 -26.11 8.75 -11.22
CA MET A 143 -27.35 8.11 -10.75
C MET A 143 -27.45 6.66 -11.25
N THR A 144 -27.16 6.41 -12.53
CA THR A 144 -27.16 5.06 -13.10
C THR A 144 -26.15 4.17 -12.36
N THR A 145 -24.90 4.61 -12.19
CA THR A 145 -23.90 3.84 -11.43
C THR A 145 -24.35 3.57 -9.99
N MET A 146 -25.01 4.53 -9.34
CA MET A 146 -25.52 4.35 -7.99
C MET A 146 -26.66 3.32 -7.93
N ILE A 147 -27.55 3.34 -8.91
CA ILE A 147 -28.64 2.36 -9.04
C ILE A 147 -28.05 0.96 -9.26
N ASP A 148 -27.13 0.80 -10.21
CA ASP A 148 -26.49 -0.48 -10.51
C ASP A 148 -25.74 -1.03 -9.28
N PHE A 149 -25.06 -0.15 -8.52
CA PHE A 149 -24.43 -0.51 -7.26
C PHE A 149 -25.44 -1.00 -6.22
N MET A 150 -26.58 -0.31 -6.08
CA MET A 150 -27.64 -0.70 -5.16
C MET A 150 -28.28 -2.04 -5.54
N GLU A 151 -28.48 -2.30 -6.84
CA GLU A 151 -28.98 -3.58 -7.35
C GLU A 151 -28.02 -4.72 -7.00
N GLY A 152 -26.73 -4.56 -7.29
CA GLY A 152 -25.71 -5.57 -6.95
C GLY A 152 -25.60 -5.85 -5.45
N MET A 153 -25.72 -4.81 -4.60
CA MET A 153 -25.80 -5.01 -3.14
C MET A 153 -27.05 -5.80 -2.73
N GLY A 154 -28.21 -5.48 -3.33
CA GLY A 154 -29.47 -6.16 -3.08
C GLY A 154 -29.41 -7.65 -3.42
N GLU A 155 -28.83 -8.00 -4.57
CA GLU A 155 -28.62 -9.39 -4.97
C GLU A 155 -27.76 -10.17 -3.96
N ALA A 156 -26.68 -9.56 -3.47
CA ALA A 156 -25.81 -10.18 -2.48
C ALA A 156 -26.53 -10.46 -1.15
N PHE A 157 -27.36 -9.52 -0.69
CA PHE A 157 -28.15 -9.68 0.53
C PHE A 157 -29.20 -10.79 0.40
N LEU A 158 -29.92 -10.84 -0.72
CA LEU A 158 -30.90 -11.89 -0.99
C LEU A 158 -30.23 -13.27 -1.06
N LYS A 159 -29.08 -13.38 -1.74
CA LYS A 159 -28.32 -14.62 -1.84
C LYS A 159 -27.83 -15.14 -0.49
N ASN A 160 -27.38 -14.24 0.39
CA ASN A 160 -26.94 -14.63 1.74
C ASN A 160 -28.11 -15.02 2.64
N ARG A 161 -29.29 -14.37 2.51
CA ARG A 161 -30.50 -14.76 3.25
C ARG A 161 -30.96 -16.17 2.87
N ASN A 162 -30.88 -16.54 1.60
CA ASN A 162 -31.27 -17.87 1.10
C ASN A 162 -30.28 -19.00 1.49
N LYS A 163 -29.03 -18.67 1.83
CA LYS A 163 -28.03 -19.64 2.32
C LYS A 163 -28.13 -19.94 3.82
N SER A 164 -28.87 -19.12 4.55
CA SER A 164 -29.04 -19.22 6.01
C SER A 164 -30.36 -19.87 6.42
N GLN A 165 -31.15 -20.37 5.45
CA GLN A 165 -32.31 -21.24 5.63
C GLN A 165 -31.92 -22.67 5.27
#